data_AF-A0A958MP22-F1
#
_entry.id   AF-A0A958MP22-F1
#
_cell.length_a   1.000
_cell.length_b   1.000
_cell.length_c   1.000
_cell.angle_alpha   90.00
_cell.angle_beta   90.00
_cell.angle_gamma   90.00
#
_symmetry.space_group_name_H-M   'P 1'
#
loop_
_entity.id
_entity.type
_entity.pdbx_description
1 polymer ?
#
loop_
_entity_poly.entity_id
_entity_poly.type
_entity_poly.pdbx_seq_one_letter_code
_entity_poly.pdbx_strand_id
1 'polypeptide(L)'
;MKHTYFIILILVFLSCKNDSKTPSETEKETQTEITEIAKDTLIYPGEKHFKSIRQVTFGGDNAEAYWSFDDKQLVFQSNNKGWNVSCDQMFLMNAN
;
A
#
# COMPACT_ATOMS: atom_id res chain seq x y z
N MET A 1 -31.41 -34.61 19.09
CA MET A 1 -30.69 -34.67 17.79
C MET A 1 -31.36 -33.88 16.66
N LYS A 2 -32.69 -33.76 16.57
CA LYS A 2 -33.33 -32.89 15.55
C LYS A 2 -33.21 -31.38 15.86
N HIS A 3 -33.33 -31.00 17.13
CA HIS A 3 -33.18 -29.61 17.56
C HIS A 3 -31.74 -29.08 17.49
N THR A 4 -30.74 -29.96 17.56
CA THR A 4 -29.32 -29.58 17.40
C THR A 4 -29.01 -29.11 15.98
N TYR A 5 -29.62 -29.72 14.95
CA TYR A 5 -29.49 -29.23 13.57
C TYR A 5 -30.17 -27.87 13.37
N PHE A 6 -31.29 -27.63 14.07
CA PHE A 6 -32.00 -26.34 14.01
C PHE A 6 -31.19 -25.20 14.64
N ILE A 7 -30.49 -25.47 15.75
CA ILE A 7 -29.61 -24.50 16.41
C ILE A 7 -28.37 -24.18 15.56
N ILE A 8 -27.77 -25.19 14.91
CA ILE A 8 -26.63 -24.99 14.00
C ILE A 8 -27.05 -24.16 12.78
N LEU A 9 -28.25 -24.38 12.23
CA LEU A 9 -28.76 -23.60 11.10
C LEU A 9 -28.93 -22.10 11.47
N ILE A 10 -29.43 -21.80 12.67
CA ILE A 10 -29.61 -20.41 13.14
C ILE A 10 -28.26 -19.70 13.33
N LEU A 11 -27.24 -20.39 13.85
CA LEU A 11 -25.91 -19.80 14.06
C LEU A 11 -25.21 -19.41 12.73
N VAL A 12 -25.51 -20.10 11.63
CA VAL A 12 -24.99 -19.75 10.29
C VAL A 12 -25.59 -18.44 9.77
N PHE A 13 -26.85 -18.14 10.09
CA PHE A 13 -27.51 -16.90 9.64
C PHE A 13 -27.16 -15.66 10.48
N LEU A 14 -26.67 -15.82 11.71
CA LEU A 14 -26.22 -14.69 12.54
C LEU A 14 -24.79 -14.22 12.25
N SER A 15 -24.05 -14.88 11.34
CA SER A 15 -22.65 -14.54 11.03
C SER A 15 -22.47 -13.57 9.84
N CYS A 16 -23.50 -12.80 9.48
CA CYS A 16 -23.39 -11.69 8.52
C CYS A 16 -23.79 -10.36 9.15
N LYS A 17 -22.85 -9.69 9.80
CA LYS A 17 -22.95 -8.26 10.10
C LYS A 17 -22.19 -7.50 9.00
N ASN A 18 -22.91 -7.12 7.95
CA ASN A 18 -22.41 -6.19 6.94
C ASN A 18 -22.54 -4.76 7.50
N ASP A 19 -21.44 -4.20 8.00
CA ASP A 19 -21.36 -2.77 8.29
C ASP A 19 -21.29 -2.00 6.96
N SER A 20 -22.45 -1.60 6.43
CA SER A 20 -22.55 -0.66 5.33
C SER A 20 -22.33 0.76 5.87
N LYS A 21 -21.13 1.31 5.69
CA LYS A 21 -20.89 2.74 5.88
C LYS A 21 -21.51 3.51 4.72
N THR A 22 -22.56 4.28 5.02
CA THR A 22 -23.13 5.32 4.17
C THR A 22 -22.24 6.57 4.19
N PRO A 23 -21.81 7.13 3.06
CA PRO A 23 -21.38 8.52 2.99
C PRO A 23 -22.54 9.36 2.44
N SER A 24 -23.04 10.28 3.26
CA SER A 24 -23.95 11.34 2.85
C SER A 24 -23.13 12.49 2.27
N GLU A 25 -23.53 12.97 1.09
CA GLU A 25 -23.11 14.25 0.50
C GLU A 25 -23.68 15.43 1.29
N THR A 26 -22.98 16.58 1.31
CA THR A 26 -23.50 17.95 1.02
C THR A 26 -22.41 19.04 1.21
N GLU A 27 -22.14 19.80 0.12
CA GLU A 27 -21.65 21.21 -0.08
C GLU A 27 -20.52 21.81 0.81
N LYS A 28 -19.57 22.67 0.37
CA LYS A 28 -19.44 23.57 -0.79
C LYS A 28 -17.97 24.10 -0.91
N GLU A 29 -17.65 24.61 -2.10
CA GLU A 29 -16.39 25.13 -2.66
C GLU A 29 -15.35 25.84 -1.77
N THR A 30 -14.09 25.43 -1.93
CA THR A 30 -12.95 26.34 -2.22
C THR A 30 -11.97 25.57 -3.10
N GLN A 31 -11.70 26.10 -4.28
CA GLN A 31 -10.69 25.57 -5.20
C GLN A 31 -9.31 25.61 -4.54
N THR A 32 -8.80 24.44 -4.18
CA THR A 32 -7.37 24.15 -4.23
C THR A 32 -7.26 22.79 -4.89
N GLU A 33 -6.97 22.84 -6.18
CA GLU A 33 -6.48 21.76 -7.01
C GLU A 33 -5.40 20.97 -6.24
N ILE A 34 -5.33 19.65 -6.42
CA ILE A 34 -4.42 18.69 -5.76
C ILE A 34 -4.92 18.10 -4.42
N THR A 35 -6.04 17.38 -4.38
CA THR A 35 -6.22 16.29 -3.39
C THR A 35 -7.13 15.15 -3.87
N GLU A 36 -7.18 14.93 -5.19
CA GLU A 36 -7.81 13.76 -5.84
C GLU A 36 -6.76 12.79 -6.40
N ILE A 37 -5.50 12.90 -5.96
CA ILE A 37 -4.46 11.92 -6.35
C ILE A 37 -4.73 10.67 -5.53
N ALA A 38 -5.38 9.70 -6.18
CA ALA A 38 -5.37 8.26 -5.90
C ALA A 38 -5.23 7.92 -4.42
N LYS A 39 -6.34 7.54 -3.78
CA LYS A 39 -6.41 6.72 -2.55
C LYS A 39 -5.13 5.88 -2.40
N ASP A 40 -4.12 6.43 -1.71
CA ASP A 40 -2.74 5.94 -1.81
C ASP A 40 -2.71 4.55 -1.20
N THR A 41 -2.67 3.54 -2.07
CA THR A 41 -2.78 2.14 -1.63
C THR A 41 -1.50 1.70 -0.92
N LEU A 42 -0.41 2.48 -1.03
CA LEU A 42 0.86 2.21 -0.37
C LEU A 42 0.87 2.71 1.07
N ILE A 43 0.13 3.78 1.38
CA ILE A 43 0.02 4.29 2.75
C ILE A 43 -1.05 3.50 3.49
N TYR A 44 -0.64 2.81 4.56
CA TYR A 44 -1.57 2.11 5.43
C TYR A 44 -2.62 3.09 6.00
N PRO A 45 -3.93 2.76 6.01
CA PRO A 45 -5.00 3.68 6.44
C PRO A 45 -4.89 4.28 7.84
N GLY A 46 -4.02 3.78 8.72
CA GLY A 46 -3.75 4.33 10.05
C GLY A 46 -2.40 5.04 10.21
N GLU A 47 -1.57 5.10 9.17
CA GLU A 47 -0.28 5.79 9.19
C GLU A 47 -0.48 7.30 9.16
N LYS A 48 0.30 8.04 9.96
CA LYS A 48 0.12 9.49 10.19
C LYS A 48 1.37 10.33 9.90
N HIS A 49 2.53 9.71 9.70
CA HIS A 49 3.80 10.42 9.54
C HIS A 49 4.21 10.59 8.08
N PHE A 50 3.75 9.72 7.17
CA PHE A 50 4.08 9.85 5.75
C PHE A 50 3.09 10.77 5.04
N LYS A 51 3.63 11.81 4.40
CA LYS A 51 2.87 12.66 3.47
C LYS A 51 2.63 11.97 2.14
N SER A 52 3.60 11.18 1.68
CA SER A 52 3.58 10.49 0.39
C SER A 52 4.56 9.31 0.41
N ILE A 53 4.23 8.23 -0.29
CA ILE A 53 5.13 7.09 -0.53
C ILE A 53 5.22 6.83 -2.03
N ARG A 54 6.42 6.46 -2.51
CA ARG A 54 6.65 6.05 -3.90
C ARG A 54 7.44 4.75 -3.93
N GLN A 55 6.93 3.77 -4.67
CA GLN A 55 7.68 2.57 -5.02
C GLN A 55 8.58 2.85 -6.23
N VAL A 56 9.88 2.55 -6.11
CA VAL A 56 10.89 2.87 -7.13
C VAL A 56 11.37 1.66 -7.94
N THR A 57 11.20 0.44 -7.41
CA THR A 57 11.55 -0.81 -8.10
C THR A 57 10.37 -1.77 -8.13
N PHE A 58 10.33 -2.64 -9.15
CA PHE A 58 9.28 -3.65 -9.31
C PHE A 58 9.94 -5.02 -9.46
N GLY A 59 9.91 -5.79 -8.38
CA GLY A 59 10.54 -7.11 -8.29
C GLY A 59 11.97 -7.09 -7.74
N GLY A 60 12.55 -8.28 -7.66
CA GLY A 60 13.80 -8.55 -6.96
C GLY A 60 13.67 -8.40 -5.44
N ASP A 61 14.65 -8.93 -4.73
CA ASP A 61 14.90 -8.60 -3.34
C ASP A 61 15.79 -7.36 -3.32
N ASN A 62 15.41 -6.35 -2.55
CA ASN A 62 16.12 -5.07 -2.47
C ASN A 62 16.56 -4.82 -1.02
N ALA A 63 17.79 -4.35 -0.83
CA ALA A 63 18.37 -4.10 0.49
C ALA A 63 19.35 -2.91 0.46
N GLU A 64 19.83 -2.51 1.64
CA GLU A 64 20.99 -1.60 1.80
C GLU A 64 20.90 -0.29 1.00
N ALA A 65 19.77 0.42 1.11
CA ALA A 65 19.56 1.68 0.40
C ALA A 65 20.10 2.90 1.17
N TYR A 66 20.91 3.73 0.51
CA TYR A 66 21.46 4.97 1.06
C TYR A 66 21.43 6.10 0.04
N TRP A 67 21.25 7.34 0.51
CA TRP A 67 21.32 8.55 -0.31
C TRP A 67 22.75 9.03 -0.48
N SER A 68 23.06 9.61 -1.64
CA SER A 68 24.27 10.41 -1.81
C SER A 68 24.19 11.66 -0.92
N PHE A 69 25.34 12.21 -0.53
CA PHE A 69 25.41 13.40 0.32
C PHE A 69 24.74 14.65 -0.27
N ASP A 70 24.57 14.70 -1.59
CA ASP A 70 23.90 15.79 -2.30
C ASP A 70 22.44 15.47 -2.67
N ASP A 71 21.88 14.38 -2.13
CA ASP A 71 20.51 13.90 -2.33
C ASP A 71 20.12 13.60 -3.79
N LYS A 72 21.10 13.51 -4.71
CA LYS A 72 20.83 13.28 -6.15
C LYS A 72 20.73 11.82 -6.54
N GLN A 73 21.30 10.91 -5.74
CA GLN A 73 21.37 9.49 -6.08
C GLN A 73 21.05 8.61 -4.88
N LEU A 74 20.54 7.43 -5.18
CA LEU A 74 20.44 6.29 -4.27
C LEU A 74 21.44 5.22 -4.70
N VAL A 75 22.16 4.67 -3.72
CA VAL A 75 22.82 3.37 -3.88
C VAL A 75 22.00 2.31 -3.17
N PHE A 76 21.78 1.14 -3.80
CA PHE A 76 21.01 0.04 -3.21
C PHE A 76 21.44 -1.30 -3.78
N GLN A 77 21.21 -2.38 -3.04
CA GLN A 77 21.40 -3.75 -3.49
C GLN A 77 20.14 -4.28 -4.16
N SER A 78 20.27 -5.02 -5.28
CA SER A 78 19.16 -5.80 -5.86
C SER A 78 19.62 -7.07 -6.57
N ASN A 79 18.74 -8.07 -6.65
CA ASN A 79 18.91 -9.27 -7.47
C ASN A 79 17.85 -9.39 -8.60
N ASN A 80 17.24 -8.27 -9.00
CA ASN A 80 16.15 -8.26 -9.95
C ASN A 80 16.51 -8.99 -11.27
N LYS A 81 15.94 -10.18 -11.48
CA LYS A 81 16.18 -11.02 -12.67
C LYS A 81 15.83 -10.32 -13.97
N GLY A 82 14.90 -9.35 -13.95
CA GLY A 82 14.54 -8.53 -15.10
C GLY A 82 15.67 -7.58 -15.56
N TRP A 83 16.70 -7.37 -14.74
CA TRP A 83 17.87 -6.55 -15.06
C TRP A 83 19.07 -7.38 -15.54
N ASN A 84 18.85 -8.66 -15.85
CA ASN A 84 19.88 -9.59 -16.35
C ASN A 84 21.07 -9.77 -15.38
N VAL A 85 20.80 -9.80 -14.08
CA VAL A 85 21.77 -10.14 -13.03
C VAL A 85 21.50 -11.54 -12.48
N SER A 86 22.58 -12.22 -12.05
CA SER A 86 22.54 -13.60 -11.53
C SER A 86 22.75 -13.69 -10.02
N CYS A 87 23.01 -12.56 -9.35
CA CYS A 87 23.27 -12.44 -7.92
C CYS A 87 22.86 -11.05 -7.42
N ASP A 88 23.01 -10.81 -6.12
CA ASP A 88 22.92 -9.46 -5.56
C ASP A 88 24.02 -8.56 -6.15
N GLN A 89 23.63 -7.36 -6.59
CA GLN A 89 24.54 -6.33 -7.10
C GLN A 89 24.15 -4.96 -6.55
N MET A 90 25.14 -4.06 -6.47
CA MET A 90 24.92 -2.66 -6.10
C MET A 90 24.59 -1.81 -7.33
N PHE A 91 23.52 -1.05 -7.24
CA PHE A 91 23.05 -0.16 -8.30
C PHE A 91 23.04 1.30 -7.84
N LEU A 92 23.24 2.20 -8.79
CA LEU A 92 23.00 3.64 -8.61
C LEU A 92 21.73 4.04 -9.34
N MET A 93 20.89 4.84 -8.69
CA MET A 93 19.66 5.39 -9.25
C MET A 93 19.62 6.90 -9.00
N ASN A 94 19.30 7.69 -10.03
CA ASN A 94 19.06 9.12 -9.85
C ASN A 94 17.72 9.33 -9.13
N ALA A 95 17.70 10.28 -8.18
CA ALA A 95 16.53 10.62 -7.38
C ALA A 95 15.40 11.28 -8.19
N ASN A 96 15.73 11.88 -9.33
CA ASN A 96 14.85 12.66 -10.20
C ASN A 96 15.10 12.37 -11.68
#